data_AF-A0A958YBF0-F1
#
_entry.id   AF-A0A958YBF0-F1
#
_cell.length_a   1.000
_cell.length_b   1.000
_cell.length_c   1.000
_cell.angle_alpha   90.00
_cell.angle_beta   90.00
_cell.angle_gamma   90.00
#
_symmetry.space_group_name_H-M   'P 1'
#
loop_
_entity.id
_entity.type
_entity.pdbx_description
1 polymer ?
#
loop_
_entity_poly.entity_id
_entity_poly.type
_entity_poly.pdbx_seq_one_letter_code
_entity_poly.pdbx_strand_id
1 'polypeptide(L)'
;SVFIGQQLTAVLQELQNVTSGKLSPEEKTELKLNVVGKIPEILLDNTDRNRTSPFAFTGNKFEFRAVGSKANCANAMTVLNAIVAKQLMDFKDEVDVLIEKKDMKKDDAIFNVLREYIKKSKAILFEGNGYSEEWEKQAKKRGLSNNKTTPEALKVKLSKNSLELFGGLGIMNEVEAKARYEIEMEEYVLRIQIESRVLGDIARNHVVPTAVKYQNLLVENVKGLKEIYGASFKKVAQEQLNLIENISGHIEAINSNVTAMTNERKLANSESSIDKKAELYSNKVKSFLEAIRYHCDKLELLVDDELWPLTKYRELLFVR
;
A
#
# COMPACT_ATOMS: atom_id res chain seq x y z
N SER A 1 9.24 8.62 -0.23
CA SER A 1 9.19 10.07 -0.52
C SER A 1 8.75 10.80 0.72
N VAL A 2 9.33 11.98 0.98
CA VAL A 2 9.01 12.82 2.13
C VAL A 2 8.54 14.18 1.63
N PHE A 3 7.44 14.66 2.17
CA PHE A 3 6.91 16.00 1.96
C PHE A 3 7.31 16.88 3.13
N ILE A 4 7.93 18.03 2.86
CA ILE A 4 8.35 18.99 3.90
C ILE A 4 7.74 20.38 3.72
N GLY A 5 7.04 20.62 2.61
CA GLY A 5 6.46 21.91 2.28
C GLY A 5 7.48 22.85 1.64
N GLN A 6 6.96 23.87 0.95
CA GLN A 6 7.77 24.84 0.21
C GLN A 6 8.70 25.65 1.12
N GLN A 7 8.24 26.06 2.31
CA GLN A 7 9.03 26.87 3.23
C GLN A 7 10.26 26.10 3.75
N LEU A 8 10.06 24.89 4.29
CA LEU A 8 11.19 24.10 4.78
C LEU A 8 12.10 23.66 3.62
N THR A 9 11.54 23.41 2.43
CA THR A 9 12.33 23.17 1.21
C THR A 9 13.24 24.35 0.89
N ALA A 10 12.73 25.59 0.94
CA ALA A 10 13.53 26.79 0.68
C ALA A 10 14.64 26.96 1.73
N VAL A 11 14.34 26.74 3.01
CA VAL A 11 15.32 26.76 4.11
C VAL A 11 16.45 25.74 3.88
N LEU A 12 16.12 24.50 3.48
CA LEU A 12 17.13 23.49 3.16
C LEU A 12 17.98 23.88 1.94
N GLN A 13 17.40 24.53 0.93
CA GLN A 13 18.13 25.03 -0.24
C GLN A 13 19.10 26.17 0.14
N GLU A 14 18.68 27.11 0.98
CA GLU A 14 19.55 28.17 1.50
C GLU A 14 20.74 27.58 2.26
N LEU A 15 20.50 26.60 3.14
CA LEU A 15 21.55 25.90 3.89
C LEU A 15 22.55 25.12 3.01
N GLN A 16 22.10 24.67 1.85
CA GLN A 16 22.97 23.96 0.90
C GLN A 16 24.02 24.88 0.26
N ASN A 17 23.70 26.16 0.06
CA ASN A 17 24.52 27.11 -0.69
C ASN A 17 25.66 27.76 0.12
N VAL A 18 25.72 27.50 1.43
CA VAL A 18 26.78 28.03 2.30
C VAL A 18 28.14 27.37 2.00
N THR A 19 29.24 28.11 2.16
CA THR A 19 30.62 27.68 1.88
C THR A 19 31.11 26.54 2.79
N SER A 20 31.95 25.64 2.25
CA SER A 20 32.51 24.48 2.98
C SER A 20 33.67 24.84 3.88
N GLY A 21 33.77 24.18 5.04
CA GLY A 21 34.87 24.38 5.98
C GLY A 21 34.54 25.38 7.09
N LYS A 22 35.52 26.24 7.43
CA LYS A 22 35.37 27.24 8.50
C LYS A 22 34.51 28.39 8.00
N LEU A 23 33.37 28.59 8.64
CA LEU A 23 32.45 29.68 8.33
C LEU A 23 32.97 31.00 8.89
N SER A 24 32.90 32.07 8.09
CA SER A 24 33.23 33.42 8.54
C SER A 24 32.22 33.90 9.61
N PRO A 25 32.58 34.90 10.43
CA PRO A 25 31.64 35.53 11.36
C PRO A 25 30.41 36.14 10.66
N GLU A 26 30.57 36.69 9.45
CA GLU A 26 29.43 37.19 8.65
C GLU A 26 28.51 36.05 8.22
N GLU A 27 29.06 34.95 7.71
CA GLU A 27 28.28 33.77 7.27
C GLU A 27 27.51 33.14 8.45
N LYS A 28 28.12 33.08 9.65
CA LYS A 28 27.44 32.61 10.87
C LYS A 28 26.29 33.52 11.30
N THR A 29 26.47 34.82 11.11
CA THR A 29 25.45 35.83 11.45
C THR A 29 24.30 35.79 10.45
N GLU A 30 24.62 35.67 9.17
CA GLU A 30 23.66 35.50 8.09
C GLU A 30 22.85 34.20 8.26
N LEU A 31 23.49 33.08 8.59
CA LEU A 31 22.82 31.82 8.92
C LEU A 31 21.85 31.96 10.11
N LYS A 32 22.27 32.62 11.19
CA LYS A 32 21.41 32.81 12.37
C LYS A 32 20.21 33.72 12.05
N LEU A 33 20.42 34.80 11.31
CA LEU A 33 19.38 35.76 10.96
C LEU A 33 18.42 35.22 9.90
N ASN A 34 18.95 34.61 8.83
CA ASN A 34 18.19 34.23 7.65
C ASN A 34 17.68 32.78 7.66
N VAL A 35 18.28 31.89 8.44
CA VAL A 35 17.83 30.47 8.50
C VAL A 35 17.10 30.20 9.79
N VAL A 36 17.72 30.43 10.95
CA VAL A 36 17.09 30.14 12.26
C VAL A 36 15.88 31.05 12.51
N GLY A 37 15.95 32.33 12.12
CA GLY A 37 14.83 33.27 12.20
C GLY A 37 13.70 33.04 11.20
N LYS A 38 13.93 32.25 10.12
CA LYS A 38 12.91 31.87 9.13
C LYS A 38 12.31 30.50 9.36
N ILE A 39 12.85 29.70 10.29
CA ILE A 39 12.18 28.49 10.76
C ILE A 39 10.85 28.97 11.34
N PRO A 40 9.71 28.57 10.75
CA PRO A 40 8.43 29.05 11.22
C PRO A 40 8.31 28.74 12.72
N GLU A 41 7.90 29.74 13.51
CA GLU A 41 7.33 29.46 14.82
C GLU A 41 6.23 28.41 14.66
N ILE A 42 5.94 27.63 15.70
CA ILE A 42 4.94 26.55 15.69
C ILE A 42 3.57 27.17 15.40
N LEU A 43 3.29 27.41 14.11
CA LEU A 43 2.05 27.96 13.61
C LEU A 43 1.11 26.79 13.33
N LEU A 44 -0.18 27.02 13.56
CA LEU A 44 -1.23 26.14 13.08
C LEU A 44 -1.05 25.91 11.58
N ASP A 45 -0.82 24.64 11.22
CA ASP A 45 -0.51 24.17 9.87
C ASP A 45 -1.42 24.81 8.81
N ASN A 46 -0.84 25.69 7.99
CA ASN A 46 -1.48 26.34 6.86
C ASN A 46 -0.96 25.81 5.51
N THR A 47 -0.15 24.75 5.53
CA THR A 47 0.43 24.20 4.30
C THR A 47 -0.61 23.40 3.53
N ASP A 48 -0.62 23.60 2.21
CA ASP A 48 -1.50 22.91 1.27
C ASP A 48 -1.36 21.40 1.49
N ARG A 49 -2.47 20.78 1.90
CA ARG A 49 -2.52 19.43 2.47
C ARG A 49 -2.21 18.40 1.38
N ASN A 50 -0.94 18.22 1.04
CA ASN A 50 -0.53 17.09 0.23
C ASN A 50 -0.69 15.80 1.05
N ARG A 51 -1.86 15.17 0.91
CA ARG A 51 -2.23 13.91 1.59
C ARG A 51 -1.76 12.65 0.84
N THR A 52 -1.05 12.83 -0.27
CA THR A 52 -0.59 11.72 -1.12
C THR A 52 0.81 11.22 -0.74
N SER A 53 1.56 12.01 0.04
CA SER A 53 2.87 11.59 0.55
C SER A 53 2.73 10.60 1.72
N PRO A 54 3.52 9.50 1.74
CA PRO A 54 3.52 8.54 2.85
C PRO A 54 4.18 9.09 4.13
N PHE A 55 5.04 10.11 4.02
CA PHE A 55 5.71 10.74 5.15
C PHE A 55 5.67 12.26 4.95
N ALA A 56 5.07 13.00 5.87
CA ALA A 56 4.84 14.44 5.70
C ALA A 56 5.18 15.22 6.96
N PHE A 57 5.88 16.34 6.81
CA PHE A 57 6.04 17.33 7.86
C PHE A 57 4.80 18.22 7.91
N THR A 58 4.17 18.33 9.08
CA THR A 58 2.95 19.11 9.28
C THR A 58 3.18 20.14 10.40
N GLY A 59 4.06 21.10 10.13
CA GLY A 59 4.36 22.23 11.02
C GLY A 59 5.34 21.92 12.15
N ASN A 60 5.02 20.98 13.04
CA ASN A 60 5.86 20.67 14.22
C ASN A 60 6.12 19.17 14.45
N LYS A 61 5.62 18.33 13.54
CA LYS A 61 5.73 16.87 13.63
C LYS A 61 5.84 16.27 12.24
N PHE A 62 6.27 15.02 12.20
CA PHE A 62 6.11 14.17 11.02
C PHE A 62 4.90 13.25 11.18
N GLU A 63 4.13 13.12 10.12
CA GLU A 63 3.04 12.18 9.98
C GLU A 63 3.47 11.04 9.05
N PHE A 64 3.52 9.83 9.59
CA PHE A 64 3.71 8.62 8.79
C PHE A 64 2.35 8.01 8.43
N ARG A 65 1.96 8.14 7.17
CA ARG A 65 0.60 7.86 6.67
C ARG A 65 0.45 6.48 6.04
N ALA A 66 1.53 5.73 5.90
CA ALA A 66 1.51 4.41 5.26
C ALA A 66 1.05 3.27 6.19
N VAL A 67 0.75 3.55 7.46
CA VAL A 67 0.33 2.54 8.44
C VAL A 67 -1.14 2.16 8.21
N GLY A 68 -1.41 0.88 7.97
CA GLY A 68 -2.78 0.38 7.80
C GLY A 68 -3.60 0.42 9.09
N SER A 69 -4.92 0.64 8.99
CA SER A 69 -5.81 0.81 10.15
C SER A 69 -5.89 -0.37 11.11
N LYS A 70 -5.62 -1.60 10.64
CA LYS A 70 -5.57 -2.82 11.46
C LYS A 70 -4.19 -3.07 12.08
N ALA A 71 -3.15 -2.37 11.63
CA ALA A 71 -1.78 -2.65 12.04
C ALA A 71 -1.50 -2.17 13.47
N ASN A 72 -0.71 -2.95 14.22
CA ASN A 72 -0.18 -2.50 15.50
C ASN A 72 0.87 -1.40 15.25
N CYS A 73 0.68 -0.23 15.87
CA CYS A 73 1.59 0.90 15.74
C CYS A 73 3.03 0.58 16.18
N ALA A 74 3.21 -0.38 17.11
CA ALA A 74 4.51 -0.79 17.61
C ALA A 74 5.46 -1.19 16.47
N ASN A 75 4.98 -1.92 15.45
CA ASN A 75 5.82 -2.36 14.33
C ASN A 75 6.41 -1.17 13.56
N ALA A 76 5.59 -0.16 13.24
CA ALA A 76 6.07 1.04 12.56
C ALA A 76 6.96 1.88 13.48
N MET A 77 6.60 2.02 14.76
CA MET A 77 7.36 2.80 15.74
C MET A 77 8.73 2.19 16.01
N THR A 78 8.85 0.86 16.11
CA THR A 78 10.15 0.18 16.27
C THR A 78 11.08 0.52 15.11
N VAL A 79 10.59 0.43 13.87
CA VAL A 79 11.41 0.76 12.69
C VAL A 79 11.78 2.23 12.67
N LEU A 80 10.81 3.14 12.87
CA LEU A 80 11.05 4.59 12.83
C LEU A 80 12.02 5.05 13.93
N ASN A 81 11.85 4.55 15.15
CA ASN A 81 12.75 4.88 16.25
C ASN A 81 14.15 4.30 16.02
N ALA A 82 14.27 3.08 15.47
CA ALA A 82 15.55 2.47 15.14
C ALA A 82 16.32 3.30 14.09
N ILE A 83 15.67 3.70 12.98
CA ILE A 83 16.35 4.49 11.94
C ILE A 83 16.76 5.87 12.46
N VAL A 84 15.95 6.51 13.32
CA VAL A 84 16.29 7.80 13.92
C VAL A 84 17.46 7.64 14.89
N ALA A 85 17.45 6.62 15.75
CA ALA A 85 18.53 6.34 16.67
C ALA A 85 19.86 6.12 15.94
N LYS A 86 19.87 5.25 14.92
CA LYS A 86 21.06 5.01 14.09
C LYS A 86 21.55 6.28 13.41
N GLN A 87 20.65 7.07 12.83
CA GLN A 87 21.02 8.32 12.15
C GLN A 87 21.60 9.36 13.10
N LEU A 88 21.13 9.44 14.36
CA LEU A 88 21.68 10.34 15.38
C LEU A 88 23.06 9.89 15.86
N MET A 89 23.29 8.57 16.00
CA MET A 89 24.61 8.03 16.29
C MET A 89 25.60 8.34 15.17
N ASP A 90 25.23 8.06 13.91
CA ASP A 90 26.07 8.35 12.74
C ASP A 90 26.39 9.84 12.63
N PHE A 91 25.39 10.69 12.88
CA PHE A 91 25.60 12.14 12.91
C PHE A 91 26.63 12.55 13.96
N LYS A 92 26.55 11.98 15.17
CA LYS A 92 27.49 12.28 16.25
C LYS A 92 28.91 11.85 15.89
N ASP A 93 29.07 10.63 15.37
CA ASP A 93 30.36 10.09 14.96
C ASP A 93 30.99 10.90 13.83
N GLU A 94 30.20 11.28 12.82
CA GLU A 94 30.66 12.12 11.70
C GLU A 94 31.11 13.52 12.18
N VAL A 95 30.36 14.13 13.11
CA VAL A 95 30.73 15.43 13.71
C VAL A 95 32.01 15.32 14.54
N ASP A 96 32.14 14.28 15.38
CA ASP A 96 33.32 14.09 16.22
C ASP A 96 34.59 13.88 15.40
N VAL A 97 34.49 13.14 14.28
CA VAL A 97 35.60 13.00 13.33
C VAL A 97 36.08 14.35 12.80
N LEU A 98 35.18 15.29 12.51
CA LEU A 98 35.55 16.63 12.05
C LEU A 98 36.17 17.48 13.16
N ILE A 99 35.70 17.33 14.40
CA ILE A 99 36.25 18.06 15.55
C ILE A 99 37.65 17.53 15.88
N GLU A 100 37.79 16.23 16.09
CA GLU A 100 39.01 15.62 16.60
C GLU A 100 40.12 15.51 15.53
N LYS A 101 39.77 15.15 14.29
CA LYS A 101 40.78 14.89 13.25
C LYS A 101 41.08 16.11 12.38
N LYS A 102 40.16 17.07 12.31
CA LYS A 102 40.31 18.28 11.46
C LYS A 102 40.35 19.59 12.25
N ASP A 103 40.40 19.53 13.58
CA ASP A 103 40.48 20.68 14.48
C ASP A 103 39.44 21.77 14.14
N MET A 104 38.22 21.32 13.82
CA MET A 104 37.10 22.21 13.53
C MET A 104 36.35 22.57 14.82
N LYS A 105 35.90 23.83 14.89
CA LYS A 105 34.97 24.23 15.95
C LYS A 105 33.67 23.44 15.81
N LYS A 106 33.06 23.10 16.94
CA LYS A 106 31.83 22.31 17.02
C LYS A 106 30.73 22.78 16.06
N ASP A 107 30.44 24.08 16.04
CA ASP A 107 29.40 24.65 15.17
C ASP A 107 29.72 24.41 13.68
N ASP A 108 30.99 24.61 13.28
CA ASP A 108 31.42 24.44 11.90
C ASP A 108 31.32 22.96 11.49
N ALA A 109 31.73 22.04 12.37
CA ALA A 109 31.60 20.59 12.13
C ALA A 109 30.13 20.17 11.93
N ILE A 110 29.22 20.64 12.81
CA ILE A 110 27.77 20.39 12.71
C ILE A 110 27.21 20.87 11.36
N PHE A 111 27.53 22.10 10.96
CA PHE A 111 27.03 22.66 9.70
C PHE A 111 27.54 21.89 8.47
N ASN A 112 28.80 21.44 8.49
CA ASN A 112 29.36 20.66 7.40
C ASN A 112 28.65 19.31 7.25
N VAL A 113 28.38 18.59 8.35
CA VAL A 113 27.64 17.30 8.30
C VAL A 113 26.19 17.51 7.85
N LEU A 114 25.48 18.50 8.42
CA LEU A 114 24.10 18.83 8.04
C LEU A 114 23.98 19.13 6.54
N ARG A 115 24.95 19.87 5.97
CA ARG A 115 24.95 20.17 4.54
C ARG A 115 25.05 18.92 3.67
N GLU A 116 25.92 17.99 4.03
CA GLU A 116 26.03 16.73 3.30
C GLU A 116 24.76 15.89 3.43
N TYR A 117 24.09 15.91 4.58
CA TYR A 117 22.81 15.24 4.75
C TYR A 117 21.69 15.87 3.92
N ILE A 118 21.64 17.19 3.79
CA ILE A 118 20.70 17.89 2.91
C ILE A 118 20.91 17.47 1.45
N LYS A 119 22.16 17.37 0.99
CA LYS A 119 22.47 16.88 -0.36
C LYS A 119 22.00 15.45 -0.57
N LYS A 120 22.29 14.55 0.39
CA LYS A 120 21.91 13.13 0.34
C LYS A 120 20.39 12.93 0.39
N SER A 121 19.67 13.70 1.23
CA SER A 121 18.23 13.56 1.42
C SER A 121 17.40 14.11 0.26
N LYS A 122 17.97 14.92 -0.63
CA LYS A 122 17.27 15.47 -1.81
C LYS A 122 16.59 14.42 -2.68
N ALA A 123 17.16 13.21 -2.78
CA ALA A 123 16.58 12.13 -3.56
C ALA A 123 15.19 11.70 -3.04
N ILE A 124 14.98 11.75 -1.71
CA ILE A 124 13.74 11.32 -1.07
C ILE A 124 12.71 12.44 -0.91
N LEU A 125 13.10 13.71 -1.05
CA LEU A 125 12.20 14.86 -0.97
C LEU A 125 11.32 14.99 -2.22
N PHE A 126 10.00 15.12 -2.02
CA PHE A 126 9.04 15.27 -3.10
C PHE A 126 7.79 16.03 -2.64
N GLU A 127 7.49 17.13 -3.33
CA GLU A 127 6.40 18.05 -3.00
C GLU A 127 5.15 17.86 -3.88
N GLY A 128 5.22 16.99 -4.90
CA GLY A 128 4.15 16.79 -5.87
C GLY A 128 3.14 15.69 -5.52
N ASN A 129 2.29 15.32 -6.49
CA ASN A 129 1.30 14.26 -6.35
C ASN A 129 1.98 12.87 -6.32
N GLY A 130 1.91 12.19 -5.18
CA GLY A 130 2.50 10.87 -4.96
C GLY A 130 1.76 9.71 -5.65
N TYR A 131 0.54 9.92 -6.14
CA TYR A 131 -0.25 8.91 -6.85
C TYR A 131 -0.08 8.91 -8.36
N SER A 132 0.66 9.88 -8.90
CA SER A 132 0.79 10.03 -10.35
C SER A 132 1.78 9.01 -10.94
N GLU A 133 1.51 8.55 -12.17
CA GLU A 133 2.44 7.65 -12.88
C GLU A 133 3.79 8.32 -13.18
N GLU A 134 3.79 9.64 -13.36
CA GLU A 134 5.01 10.43 -13.52
C GLU A 134 5.89 10.32 -12.28
N TRP A 135 5.29 10.36 -11.08
CA TRP A 135 6.03 10.16 -9.84
C TRP A 135 6.60 8.74 -9.76
N GLU A 136 5.86 7.70 -10.13
CA GLU A 136 6.38 6.33 -10.15
C GLU A 136 7.64 6.20 -11.04
N LYS A 137 7.57 6.75 -12.26
CA LYS A 137 8.71 6.77 -13.20
C LYS A 137 9.89 7.59 -12.65
N GLN A 138 9.61 8.74 -12.04
CA GLN A 138 10.64 9.61 -11.46
C GLN A 138 11.30 8.98 -10.24
N ALA A 139 10.53 8.38 -9.33
CA ALA A 139 10.99 7.69 -8.14
C ALA A 139 11.94 6.54 -8.51
N LYS A 140 11.58 5.76 -9.54
CA LYS A 140 12.45 4.71 -10.08
C LYS A 140 13.77 5.26 -10.60
N LYS A 141 13.76 6.38 -11.34
CA LYS A 141 15.00 7.06 -11.80
C LYS A 141 15.86 7.55 -10.63
N ARG A 142 15.24 7.90 -9.50
CA ARG A 142 15.92 8.31 -8.26
C ARG A 142 16.40 7.12 -7.41
N GLY A 143 16.17 5.88 -7.85
CA GLY A 143 16.54 4.67 -7.10
C GLY A 143 15.65 4.39 -5.89
N LEU A 144 14.46 5.00 -5.81
CA LEU A 144 13.52 4.74 -4.72
C LEU A 144 12.81 3.39 -4.94
N SER A 145 12.76 2.57 -3.91
CA SER A 145 12.07 1.28 -3.93
C SER A 145 10.56 1.44 -4.06
N ASN A 146 9.94 0.60 -4.89
CA ASN A 146 8.49 0.50 -5.02
C ASN A 146 8.07 -0.98 -5.03
N ASN A 147 7.84 -1.55 -3.85
CA ASN A 147 7.38 -2.93 -3.71
C ASN A 147 5.85 -2.95 -3.79
N LYS A 148 5.30 -3.54 -4.86
CA LYS A 148 3.86 -3.50 -5.13
C LYS A 148 3.09 -4.61 -4.44
N THR A 149 3.77 -5.69 -4.07
CA THR A 149 3.16 -6.84 -3.41
C THR A 149 3.65 -6.98 -1.98
N THR A 150 2.81 -7.56 -1.12
CA THR A 150 3.15 -7.82 0.29
C THR A 150 4.37 -8.74 0.41
N PRO A 151 4.49 -9.86 -0.33
CA PRO A 151 5.68 -10.71 -0.25
C PRO A 151 6.98 -9.96 -0.61
N GLU A 152 6.98 -9.15 -1.68
CA GLU A 152 8.14 -8.33 -2.04
C GLU A 152 8.50 -7.30 -0.96
N ALA A 153 7.49 -6.66 -0.37
CA ALA A 153 7.71 -5.67 0.68
C ALA A 153 8.25 -6.30 1.97
N LEU A 154 7.74 -7.47 2.37
CA LEU A 154 8.18 -8.19 3.56
C LEU A 154 9.63 -8.66 3.43
N LYS A 155 10.06 -9.08 2.23
CA LYS A 155 11.45 -9.50 1.97
C LYS A 155 12.49 -8.45 2.34
N VAL A 156 12.13 -7.16 2.31
CA VAL A 156 13.03 -6.07 2.72
C VAL A 156 13.50 -6.21 4.16
N LYS A 157 12.71 -6.84 5.05
CA LYS A 157 13.10 -7.09 6.44
C LYS A 157 14.36 -7.97 6.58
N LEU A 158 14.62 -8.81 5.58
CA LEU A 158 15.81 -9.66 5.50
C LEU A 158 16.95 -9.04 4.69
N SER A 159 16.80 -7.80 4.23
CA SER A 159 17.90 -7.09 3.57
C SER A 159 19.05 -6.89 4.55
N LYS A 160 20.28 -6.94 4.01
CA LYS A 160 21.51 -6.71 4.78
C LYS A 160 21.42 -5.42 5.62
N ASN A 161 20.96 -4.33 5.02
CA ASN A 161 20.80 -3.05 5.71
C ASN A 161 19.82 -3.12 6.90
N SER A 162 18.73 -3.89 6.77
CA SER A 162 17.75 -4.04 7.86
C SER A 162 18.32 -4.88 9.00
N LEU A 163 18.99 -5.99 8.66
CA LEU A 163 19.64 -6.86 9.65
C LEU A 163 20.77 -6.14 10.40
N GLU A 164 21.60 -5.37 9.69
CA GLU A 164 22.66 -4.55 10.28
C GLU A 164 22.11 -3.44 11.18
N LEU A 165 21.04 -2.76 10.75
CA LEU A 165 20.37 -1.74 11.57
C LEU A 165 19.89 -2.32 12.90
N PHE A 166 19.13 -3.41 12.85
CA PHE A 166 18.56 -4.00 14.04
C PHE A 166 19.59 -4.67 14.93
N GLY A 167 20.53 -5.41 14.34
CA GLY A 167 21.61 -6.07 15.07
C GLY A 167 22.56 -5.08 15.71
N GLY A 168 22.93 -4.01 15.00
CA GLY A 168 23.84 -2.97 15.50
C GLY A 168 23.25 -2.16 16.65
N LEU A 169 21.92 -2.02 16.71
CA LEU A 169 21.22 -1.36 17.82
C LEU A 169 20.82 -2.33 18.94
N GLY A 170 21.09 -3.63 18.81
CA GLY A 170 20.67 -4.64 19.79
C GLY A 170 19.16 -4.80 19.91
N ILE A 171 18.39 -4.46 18.87
CA ILE A 171 16.92 -4.55 18.87
C ILE A 171 16.45 -5.96 18.55
N MET A 172 17.05 -6.59 17.55
CA MET A 172 16.81 -7.98 17.17
C MET A 172 18.03 -8.54 16.44
N ASN A 173 18.26 -9.84 16.61
CA ASN A 173 19.28 -10.58 15.87
C ASN A 173 18.72 -11.17 14.56
N GLU A 174 19.60 -11.76 13.76
CA GLU A 174 19.22 -12.33 12.45
C GLU A 174 18.17 -13.45 12.55
N VAL A 175 18.26 -14.29 13.59
CA VAL A 175 17.31 -15.40 13.79
C VAL A 175 15.93 -14.85 14.12
N GLU A 176 15.85 -13.84 15.00
CA GLU A 176 14.60 -13.18 15.37
C GLU A 176 13.97 -12.44 14.18
N ALA A 177 14.78 -11.76 13.36
CA ALA A 177 14.30 -11.08 12.16
C ALA A 177 13.74 -12.07 11.13
N LYS A 178 14.41 -13.21 10.92
CA LYS A 178 13.94 -14.31 10.05
C LYS A 178 12.64 -14.91 10.56
N ALA A 179 12.56 -15.23 11.85
CA ALA A 179 11.34 -15.79 12.44
C ALA A 179 10.14 -14.83 12.29
N ARG A 180 10.32 -13.53 12.54
CA ARG A 180 9.26 -12.52 12.35
C ARG A 180 8.83 -12.40 10.89
N TYR A 181 9.78 -12.43 9.97
CA TYR A 181 9.48 -12.44 8.54
C TYR A 181 8.65 -13.65 8.13
N GLU A 182 9.04 -14.85 8.56
CA GLU A 182 8.32 -16.09 8.26
C GLU A 182 6.88 -16.06 8.80
N ILE A 183 6.68 -15.59 10.03
CA ILE A 183 5.35 -15.44 10.65
C ILE A 183 4.47 -14.49 9.82
N GLU A 184 5.00 -13.34 9.40
CA GLU A 184 4.23 -12.37 8.61
C GLU A 184 3.91 -12.88 7.20
N MET A 185 4.82 -13.64 6.59
CA MET A 185 4.59 -14.30 5.32
C MET A 185 3.54 -15.40 5.42
N GLU A 186 3.56 -16.17 6.51
CA GLU A 186 2.55 -17.18 6.81
C GLU A 186 1.18 -16.55 7.07
N GLU A 187 1.11 -15.47 7.86
CA GLU A 187 -0.12 -14.71 8.08
C GLU A 187 -0.71 -14.23 6.76
N TYR A 188 0.11 -13.68 5.87
CA TYR A 188 -0.31 -13.25 4.55
C TYR A 188 -0.90 -14.40 3.72
N VAL A 189 -0.19 -15.53 3.65
CA VAL A 189 -0.64 -16.73 2.93
C VAL A 189 -1.97 -17.23 3.47
N LEU A 190 -2.08 -17.39 4.79
CA LEU A 190 -3.30 -17.87 5.44
C LEU A 190 -4.47 -16.92 5.21
N ARG A 191 -4.24 -15.62 5.21
CA ARG A 191 -5.28 -14.63 4.98
C ARG A 191 -5.87 -14.72 3.56
N ILE A 192 -5.02 -14.70 2.54
CA ILE A 192 -5.49 -14.86 1.14
C ILE A 192 -6.12 -16.24 0.94
N GLN A 193 -5.60 -17.27 1.62
CA GLN A 193 -6.20 -18.60 1.58
C GLN A 193 -7.62 -18.64 2.14
N ILE A 194 -7.86 -17.99 3.29
CA ILE A 194 -9.19 -17.91 3.91
C ILE A 194 -10.12 -17.09 3.01
N GLU A 195 -9.68 -15.92 2.53
CA GLU A 195 -10.47 -15.08 1.63
C GLU A 195 -10.88 -15.84 0.36
N SER A 196 -9.95 -16.59 -0.25
CA SER A 196 -10.21 -17.45 -1.41
C SER A 196 -11.22 -18.56 -1.12
N ARG A 197 -11.11 -19.24 0.03
CA ARG A 197 -12.07 -20.29 0.42
C ARG A 197 -13.45 -19.72 0.64
N VAL A 198 -13.55 -18.68 1.45
CA VAL A 198 -14.83 -18.03 1.80
C VAL A 198 -15.51 -17.49 0.56
N LEU A 199 -14.78 -16.82 -0.34
CA LEU A 199 -15.35 -16.33 -1.59
C LEU A 199 -15.86 -17.47 -2.48
N GLY A 200 -15.09 -18.55 -2.62
CA GLY A 200 -15.50 -19.73 -3.39
C GLY A 200 -16.78 -20.37 -2.84
N ASP A 201 -16.86 -20.50 -1.51
CA ASP A 201 -18.02 -21.07 -0.82
C ASP A 201 -19.25 -20.16 -0.94
N ILE A 202 -19.11 -18.84 -0.72
CA ILE A 202 -20.20 -17.87 -0.90
C ILE A 202 -20.71 -17.88 -2.33
N ALA A 203 -19.79 -17.83 -3.31
CA ALA A 203 -20.14 -17.77 -4.71
C ALA A 203 -20.93 -19.02 -5.15
N ARG A 204 -20.49 -20.22 -4.75
CA ARG A 204 -21.13 -21.48 -5.16
C ARG A 204 -22.38 -21.85 -4.38
N ASN A 205 -22.42 -21.54 -3.08
CA ASN A 205 -23.50 -22.01 -2.21
C ASN A 205 -24.60 -20.96 -2.00
N HIS A 206 -24.32 -19.68 -2.26
CA HIS A 206 -25.29 -18.60 -2.05
C HIS A 206 -25.61 -17.85 -3.35
N VAL A 207 -24.59 -17.34 -4.06
CA VAL A 207 -24.81 -16.50 -5.25
C VAL A 207 -25.33 -17.32 -6.44
N VAL A 208 -24.62 -18.38 -6.84
CA VAL A 208 -25.01 -19.21 -7.99
C VAL A 208 -26.41 -19.82 -7.82
N PRO A 209 -26.78 -20.44 -6.68
CA PRO A 209 -28.11 -21.02 -6.51
C PRO A 209 -29.23 -19.97 -6.60
N THR A 210 -29.00 -18.76 -6.09
CA THR A 210 -29.95 -17.67 -6.22
C THR A 210 -30.12 -17.24 -7.68
N ALA A 211 -29.01 -17.10 -8.41
CA ALA A 211 -29.05 -16.75 -9.83
C ALA A 211 -29.77 -17.82 -10.65
N VAL A 212 -29.55 -19.11 -10.38
CA VAL A 212 -30.27 -20.22 -11.01
C VAL A 212 -31.77 -20.17 -10.67
N LYS A 213 -32.13 -19.88 -9.42
CA LYS A 213 -33.54 -19.74 -9.01
C LYS A 213 -34.23 -18.64 -9.80
N TYR A 214 -33.62 -17.47 -9.91
CA TYR A 214 -34.16 -16.37 -10.70
C TYR A 214 -34.20 -16.67 -12.20
N GLN A 215 -33.16 -17.32 -12.73
CA GLN A 215 -33.12 -17.77 -14.12
C GLN A 215 -34.28 -18.72 -14.44
N ASN A 216 -34.64 -19.63 -13.53
CA ASN A 216 -35.81 -20.50 -13.72
C ASN A 216 -37.12 -19.70 -13.81
N LEU A 217 -37.29 -18.63 -13.02
CA LEU A 217 -38.47 -17.76 -13.12
C LEU A 217 -38.56 -17.08 -14.50
N LEU A 218 -37.43 -16.60 -15.02
CA LEU A 218 -37.37 -16.01 -16.36
C LEU A 218 -37.70 -17.04 -17.44
N VAL A 219 -37.19 -18.28 -17.31
CA VAL A 219 -37.47 -19.37 -18.25
C VAL A 219 -38.96 -19.71 -18.26
N GLU A 220 -39.61 -19.80 -17.10
CA GLU A 220 -41.06 -20.03 -17.03
C GLU A 220 -41.86 -18.88 -17.64
N ASN A 221 -41.44 -17.63 -17.43
CA ASN A 221 -42.05 -16.48 -18.10
C ASN A 221 -41.95 -16.59 -19.63
N VAL A 222 -40.77 -16.91 -20.17
CA VAL A 222 -40.56 -17.09 -21.61
C VAL A 222 -41.38 -18.24 -22.18
N LYS A 223 -41.52 -19.36 -21.45
CA LYS A 223 -42.40 -20.47 -21.84
C LYS A 223 -43.86 -20.02 -21.94
N GLY A 224 -44.36 -19.30 -20.93
CA GLY A 224 -45.72 -18.74 -20.97
C GLY A 224 -45.95 -17.78 -22.14
N LEU A 225 -44.99 -16.90 -22.44
CA LEU A 225 -45.05 -16.03 -23.62
C LEU A 225 -45.07 -16.85 -24.92
N LYS A 226 -44.33 -17.95 -24.98
CA LYS A 226 -44.33 -18.86 -26.14
C LYS A 226 -45.67 -19.55 -26.35
N GLU A 227 -46.33 -19.97 -25.27
CA GLU A 227 -47.66 -20.57 -25.33
C GLU A 227 -48.73 -19.58 -25.83
N ILE A 228 -48.65 -18.31 -25.40
CA ILE A 228 -49.61 -17.27 -25.78
C ILE A 228 -49.38 -16.78 -27.22
N TYR A 229 -48.12 -16.51 -27.60
CA TYR A 229 -47.79 -15.82 -28.85
C TYR A 229 -47.27 -16.75 -29.96
N GLY A 230 -47.14 -18.05 -29.69
CA GLY A 230 -46.67 -19.04 -30.66
C GLY A 230 -45.31 -18.68 -31.25
N ALA A 231 -45.16 -18.74 -32.57
CA ALA A 231 -43.88 -18.45 -33.26
C ALA A 231 -43.40 -17.00 -33.10
N SER A 232 -44.29 -16.05 -32.78
CA SER A 232 -43.97 -14.63 -32.65
C SER A 232 -43.37 -14.26 -31.29
N PHE A 233 -43.31 -15.19 -30.34
CA PHE A 233 -42.88 -14.93 -28.96
C PHE A 233 -41.48 -14.32 -28.86
N LYS A 234 -40.58 -14.65 -29.80
CA LYS A 234 -39.20 -14.13 -29.79
C LYS A 234 -39.15 -12.60 -29.85
N LYS A 235 -40.11 -11.95 -30.52
CA LYS A 235 -40.16 -10.48 -30.60
C LYS A 235 -40.51 -9.84 -29.25
N VAL A 236 -41.31 -10.51 -28.43
CA VAL A 236 -41.77 -10.00 -27.13
C VAL A 236 -40.91 -10.47 -25.96
N ALA A 237 -40.21 -11.60 -26.11
CA ALA A 237 -39.39 -12.23 -25.08
C ALA A 237 -37.88 -11.96 -25.23
N GLN A 238 -37.48 -11.10 -26.18
CA GLN A 238 -36.06 -10.91 -26.54
C GLN A 238 -35.20 -10.49 -25.33
N GLU A 239 -35.71 -9.57 -24.51
CA GLU A 239 -34.97 -9.08 -23.34
C GLU A 239 -34.81 -10.16 -22.26
N GLN A 240 -35.86 -10.97 -22.02
CA GLN A 240 -35.80 -12.09 -21.09
C GLN A 240 -34.82 -13.15 -21.55
N LEU A 241 -34.78 -13.44 -22.86
CA LEU A 241 -33.80 -14.36 -23.45
C LEU A 241 -32.37 -13.84 -23.26
N ASN A 242 -32.11 -12.56 -23.53
CA ASN A 242 -30.80 -11.94 -23.30
C ASN A 242 -30.40 -12.00 -21.82
N LEU A 243 -31.34 -11.75 -20.90
CA LEU A 243 -31.10 -11.81 -19.47
C LEU A 243 -30.73 -13.23 -19.00
N ILE A 244 -31.44 -14.25 -19.51
CA ILE A 244 -31.14 -15.65 -19.24
C ILE A 244 -29.72 -16.00 -19.71
N GLU A 245 -29.34 -15.57 -20.91
CA GLU A 245 -28.00 -15.82 -21.48
C GLU A 245 -26.90 -15.15 -20.65
N ASN A 246 -27.09 -13.88 -20.26
CA ASN A 246 -26.15 -13.16 -19.42
C ASN A 246 -25.96 -13.81 -18.04
N ILE A 247 -27.07 -14.23 -17.41
CA ILE A 247 -27.02 -14.94 -16.13
C ILE A 247 -26.26 -16.26 -16.27
N SER A 248 -26.54 -17.05 -17.31
CA SER A 248 -25.79 -18.29 -17.61
C SER A 248 -24.30 -18.04 -17.74
N GLY A 249 -23.90 -17.04 -18.53
CA GLY A 249 -22.49 -16.71 -18.76
C GLY A 249 -21.77 -16.31 -17.47
N HIS A 250 -22.43 -15.55 -16.59
CA HIS A 250 -21.85 -15.20 -15.28
C HIS A 250 -21.77 -16.41 -14.34
N ILE A 251 -22.77 -17.28 -14.30
CA ILE A 251 -22.73 -18.52 -13.50
C ILE A 251 -21.57 -19.43 -13.96
N GLU A 252 -21.39 -19.59 -15.27
CA GLU A 252 -20.30 -20.37 -15.84
C GLU A 252 -18.94 -19.77 -15.45
N ALA A 253 -18.77 -18.46 -15.64
CA ALA A 253 -17.54 -17.77 -15.31
C ALA A 253 -17.19 -17.84 -13.82
N ILE A 254 -18.19 -17.75 -12.93
CA ILE A 254 -17.98 -17.95 -11.48
C ILE A 254 -17.48 -19.37 -11.23
N ASN A 255 -18.18 -20.38 -11.73
CA ASN A 255 -17.84 -21.78 -11.45
C ASN A 255 -16.47 -22.19 -11.98
N SER A 256 -16.11 -21.74 -13.19
CA SER A 256 -14.81 -22.00 -13.80
C SER A 256 -13.68 -21.32 -13.02
N ASN A 257 -13.83 -20.03 -12.67
CA ASN A 257 -12.84 -19.30 -11.89
C ASN A 257 -12.68 -19.87 -10.47
N VAL A 258 -13.75 -20.27 -9.79
CA VAL A 258 -13.66 -20.92 -8.47
C VAL A 258 -12.92 -22.26 -8.56
N THR A 259 -13.14 -23.05 -9.62
CA THR A 259 -12.40 -24.30 -9.86
C THR A 259 -10.91 -24.02 -10.09
N ALA A 260 -10.59 -23.08 -10.98
CA ALA A 260 -9.23 -22.70 -11.30
C ALA A 260 -8.49 -22.18 -10.05
N MET A 261 -9.11 -21.25 -9.31
CA MET A 261 -8.59 -20.73 -8.04
C MET A 261 -8.34 -21.84 -7.02
N THR A 262 -9.25 -22.81 -6.92
CA THR A 262 -9.09 -23.96 -6.01
C THR A 262 -7.89 -24.82 -6.40
N ASN A 263 -7.65 -25.03 -7.69
CA ASN A 263 -6.50 -25.79 -8.18
C ASN A 263 -5.18 -25.02 -7.95
N GLU A 264 -5.13 -23.72 -8.23
CA GLU A 264 -3.97 -22.89 -7.92
C GLU A 264 -3.66 -22.89 -6.41
N ARG A 265 -4.69 -22.83 -5.57
CA ARG A 265 -4.54 -22.95 -4.12
C ARG A 265 -3.95 -24.30 -3.70
N LYS A 266 -4.35 -25.40 -4.34
CA LYS A 266 -3.77 -26.74 -4.09
C LYS A 266 -2.29 -26.77 -4.45
N LEU A 267 -1.93 -26.22 -5.62
CA LEU A 267 -0.53 -26.12 -6.05
C LEU A 267 0.29 -25.27 -5.08
N ALA A 268 -0.19 -24.07 -4.73
CA ALA A 268 0.48 -23.18 -3.77
C ALA A 268 0.67 -23.84 -2.39
N ASN A 269 -0.31 -24.61 -1.93
CA ASN A 269 -0.21 -25.32 -0.64
C ASN A 269 0.81 -26.46 -0.63
N SER A 270 1.07 -27.07 -1.78
CA SER A 270 2.08 -28.13 -1.90
C SER A 270 3.52 -27.62 -1.86
N GLU A 271 3.72 -26.31 -2.00
CA GLU A 271 5.03 -25.69 -1.89
C GLU A 271 5.52 -25.68 -0.43
N SER A 272 6.79 -26.04 -0.25
CA SER A 272 7.45 -26.12 1.05
C SER A 272 8.01 -24.76 1.48
N SER A 273 8.55 -24.00 0.52
CA SER A 273 9.12 -22.67 0.76
C SER A 273 8.02 -21.65 0.99
N ILE A 274 8.08 -20.95 2.13
CA ILE A 274 7.12 -19.91 2.46
C ILE A 274 7.16 -18.74 1.46
N ASP A 275 8.36 -18.38 0.97
CA ASP A 275 8.53 -17.35 -0.06
C ASP A 275 7.78 -17.68 -1.34
N LYS A 276 8.05 -18.86 -1.89
CA LYS A 276 7.40 -19.31 -3.14
C LYS A 276 5.90 -19.47 -2.95
N LYS A 277 5.48 -19.99 -1.80
CA LYS A 277 4.07 -20.11 -1.45
C LYS A 277 3.39 -18.74 -1.46
N ALA A 278 3.96 -17.75 -0.77
CA ALA A 278 3.42 -16.40 -0.74
C ALA A 278 3.39 -15.73 -2.12
N GLU A 279 4.40 -15.94 -2.95
CA GLU A 279 4.41 -15.47 -4.35
C GLU A 279 3.29 -16.10 -5.17
N LEU A 280 3.05 -17.41 -5.05
CA LEU A 280 1.95 -18.09 -5.72
C LEU A 280 0.59 -17.55 -5.24
N TYR A 281 0.41 -17.34 -3.94
CA TYR A 281 -0.81 -16.71 -3.43
C TYR A 281 -1.01 -15.28 -3.96
N SER A 282 0.05 -14.48 -3.97
CA SER A 282 0.02 -13.08 -4.44
C SER A 282 -0.24 -12.96 -5.94
N ASN A 283 0.42 -13.77 -6.76
CA ASN A 283 0.44 -13.61 -8.22
C ASN A 283 -0.59 -14.48 -8.94
N LYS A 284 -1.00 -15.60 -8.35
CA LYS A 284 -1.91 -16.58 -8.99
C LYS A 284 -3.26 -16.65 -8.29
N VAL A 285 -3.30 -16.83 -6.97
CA VAL A 285 -4.59 -17.02 -6.26
C VAL A 285 -5.35 -15.71 -6.13
N LYS A 286 -4.67 -14.62 -5.75
CA LYS A 286 -5.31 -13.32 -5.47
C LYS A 286 -6.06 -12.74 -6.68
N SER A 287 -5.58 -12.95 -7.90
CA SER A 287 -6.22 -12.41 -9.12
C SER A 287 -7.62 -12.97 -9.36
N PHE A 288 -7.89 -14.22 -8.95
CA PHE A 288 -9.22 -14.80 -9.06
C PHE A 288 -10.25 -14.16 -8.13
N LEU A 289 -9.83 -13.55 -7.02
CA LEU A 289 -10.75 -12.90 -6.09
C LEU A 289 -11.53 -11.78 -6.79
N GLU A 290 -10.84 -10.94 -7.56
CA GLU A 290 -11.47 -9.86 -8.31
C GLU A 290 -12.30 -10.40 -9.49
N ALA A 291 -11.82 -11.42 -10.19
CA ALA A 291 -12.54 -12.00 -11.32
C ALA A 291 -13.87 -12.63 -10.90
N ILE A 292 -13.88 -13.42 -9.81
CA ILE A 292 -15.09 -14.03 -9.26
C ILE A 292 -16.04 -12.94 -8.74
N ARG A 293 -15.50 -11.97 -7.98
CA ARG A 293 -16.27 -10.84 -7.46
C ARG A 293 -16.97 -10.09 -8.59
N TYR A 294 -16.28 -9.76 -9.67
CA TYR A 294 -16.86 -9.05 -10.80
C TYR A 294 -18.14 -9.72 -11.32
N HIS A 295 -18.12 -11.04 -11.51
CA HIS A 295 -19.30 -11.77 -11.97
C HIS A 295 -20.41 -11.86 -10.91
N CYS A 296 -20.07 -11.97 -9.63
CA CYS A 296 -21.05 -11.90 -8.54
C CYS A 296 -21.74 -10.52 -8.51
N ASP A 297 -20.96 -9.44 -8.59
CA ASP A 297 -21.45 -8.06 -8.61
C ASP A 297 -22.33 -7.80 -9.84
N LYS A 298 -22.03 -8.42 -11.00
CA LYS A 298 -22.91 -8.36 -12.17
C LYS A 298 -24.23 -9.11 -11.96
N LEU A 299 -24.20 -10.29 -11.33
CA LEU A 299 -25.42 -11.01 -10.98
C LEU A 299 -26.28 -10.23 -9.99
N GLU A 300 -25.69 -9.50 -9.04
CA GLU A 300 -26.43 -8.65 -8.08
C GLU A 300 -27.34 -7.62 -8.76
N LEU A 301 -26.92 -7.12 -9.92
CA LEU A 301 -27.66 -6.14 -10.72
C LEU A 301 -28.76 -6.76 -11.58
N LEU A 302 -28.61 -8.03 -11.94
CA LEU A 302 -29.52 -8.74 -12.85
C LEU A 302 -30.60 -9.52 -12.10
N VAL A 303 -30.28 -10.02 -10.91
CA VAL A 303 -31.18 -10.80 -10.06
C VAL A 303 -32.08 -9.89 -9.25
N ASP A 304 -33.34 -10.31 -9.08
CA ASP A 304 -34.31 -9.63 -8.24
C ASP A 304 -33.80 -9.40 -6.82
N ASP A 305 -34.07 -8.22 -6.29
CA ASP A 305 -33.61 -7.75 -5.00
C ASP A 305 -34.15 -8.61 -3.86
N GLU A 306 -35.42 -9.02 -3.95
CA GLU A 306 -36.08 -9.87 -2.94
C GLU A 306 -35.46 -11.26 -2.83
N LEU A 307 -34.80 -11.72 -3.89
CA LEU A 307 -34.14 -13.03 -3.93
C LEU A 307 -32.67 -12.95 -3.55
N TRP A 308 -32.05 -11.78 -3.64
CA TRP A 308 -30.60 -11.64 -3.48
C TRP A 308 -30.17 -12.01 -2.04
N PRO A 309 -29.17 -12.89 -1.86
CA PRO A 309 -28.94 -13.51 -0.55
C PRO A 309 -28.06 -12.67 0.38
N LEU A 310 -27.41 -11.62 -0.13
CA LEU A 310 -26.44 -10.81 0.61
C LEU A 310 -26.94 -9.38 0.76
N THR A 311 -26.63 -8.75 1.89
CA THR A 311 -26.90 -7.33 2.09
C THR A 311 -26.13 -6.48 1.06
N LYS A 312 -26.85 -5.62 0.36
CA LYS A 312 -26.27 -4.77 -0.69
C LYS A 312 -25.50 -3.62 -0.05
N TYR A 313 -24.54 -3.06 -0.79
CA TYR A 313 -23.72 -1.95 -0.29
C TYR A 313 -24.55 -0.74 0.16
N ARG A 314 -25.68 -0.46 -0.51
CA ARG A 314 -26.57 0.64 -0.13
C ARG A 314 -27.19 0.43 1.27
N GLU A 315 -27.43 -0.82 1.65
CA GLU A 315 -27.99 -1.17 2.95
C GLU A 315 -26.91 -1.10 4.03
N LEU A 316 -25.74 -1.70 3.77
CA LEU A 316 -24.61 -1.67 4.69
C LEU A 316 -24.13 -0.24 5.03
N LEU A 317 -24.23 0.69 4.08
CA LEU A 317 -23.69 2.04 4.22
C LEU A 317 -24.71 3.07 4.72
N PHE A 318 -26.00 2.89 4.42
CA PHE A 318 -26.99 3.96 4.62
C PHE A 318 -28.25 3.55 5.38
N VAL A 319 -28.60 2.25 5.41
CA VAL A 319 -29.79 1.79 6.14
C VAL A 319 -29.39 1.58 7.60
N ARG A 320 -29.93 2.44 8.48
CA ARG A 320 -29.79 2.36 9.93
C ARG A 320 -31.01 1.70 10.56
#